data_AF-A0A963VPZ9-F1
#
_entry.id   AF-A0A963VPZ9-F1
#
_cell.length_a   1.000
_cell.length_b   1.000
_cell.length_c   1.000
_cell.angle_alpha   90.00
_cell.angle_beta   90.00
_cell.angle_gamma   90.00
#
_symmetry.space_group_name_H-M   'P 1'
#
loop_
_entity.id
_entity.type
_entity.pdbx_description
1 polymer ?
#
loop_
_entity_poly.entity_id
_entity_poly.type
_entity_poly.pdbx_seq_one_letter_code
_entity_poly.pdbx_strand_id
1 'polypeptide(L)'
;IKVMETNGADIIRLWALSVDYTEDHRIGDEILKGVADQYRKLRNTFRYLLGALEGFSEAERISDVAAMPELERYVLALLARLDKTLRRAVVDFDFNTYVRALSDFCNEDLSAFFFDIRKDCLYCDAPADPRRRAYRTVLDTLFHVLVRYAAPVLVYTAEEVWQSRYPDSDSVHLLEWPEIPAASVDLSRWDALRALRDRVNEAIEPLRRDKAIRSGLEAMVSVPASAIPPGFANAALTELFITSTVKCSDSGDMEITRTTHHKCGRCWRHLPEVAEDGALCGRCEEALAQVESAA
;
A
#
# COMPACT_ATOMS: atom_id res chain seq x y z
N ILE A 1 21.41 27.61 5.99
CA ILE A 1 20.67 28.00 7.22
C ILE A 1 19.26 28.48 6.87
N LYS A 2 19.07 29.60 6.15
CA LYS A 2 17.73 30.11 5.78
C LYS A 2 16.79 29.11 5.09
N VAL A 3 17.27 28.36 4.09
CA VAL A 3 16.46 27.31 3.41
C VAL A 3 16.07 26.17 4.37
N MET A 4 16.95 25.85 5.32
CA MET A 4 16.74 24.79 6.32
C MET A 4 15.75 25.24 7.41
N GLU A 5 15.74 26.52 7.77
CA GLU A 5 14.73 27.09 8.68
C GLU A 5 13.33 27.03 8.08
N THR A 6 13.20 27.21 6.75
CA THR A 6 11.89 27.17 6.08
C THR A 6 11.42 25.75 5.76
N ASN A 7 12.31 24.87 5.29
CA ASN A 7 11.93 23.55 4.76
C ASN A 7 12.31 22.38 5.67
N GLY A 8 13.26 22.57 6.59
CA GLY A 8 13.85 21.49 7.37
C GLY A 8 15.01 20.79 6.67
N ALA A 9 15.88 20.14 7.46
CA ALA A 9 17.09 19.50 6.96
C ALA A 9 16.82 18.30 6.04
N ASP A 10 15.82 17.48 6.36
CA ASP A 10 15.49 16.28 5.59
C ASP A 10 15.00 16.60 4.17
N ILE A 11 14.29 17.71 3.97
CA ILE A 11 13.87 18.13 2.63
C ILE A 11 15.08 18.51 1.78
N ILE A 12 16.08 19.18 2.37
CA ILE A 12 17.32 19.53 1.66
C ILE A 12 18.13 18.27 1.33
N ARG A 13 18.22 17.32 2.27
CA ARG A 13 18.90 16.03 2.03
C ARG A 13 18.22 15.23 0.92
N LEU A 14 16.89 15.18 0.95
CA LEU A 14 16.11 14.51 -0.08
C LEU A 14 16.37 15.13 -1.45
N TRP A 15 16.36 16.47 -1.55
CA TRP A 15 16.70 17.19 -2.78
C TRP A 15 18.11 16.84 -3.26
N ALA A 16 19.11 16.92 -2.37
CA ALA A 16 20.50 16.68 -2.73
C ALA A 16 20.74 15.25 -3.25
N LEU A 17 19.98 14.28 -2.73
CA LEU A 17 20.06 12.89 -3.17
C LEU A 17 19.16 12.59 -4.38
N SER A 18 18.21 13.47 -4.71
CA SER A 18 17.31 13.31 -5.86
C SER A 18 17.80 14.02 -7.13
N VAL A 19 19.03 14.54 -7.16
CA VAL A 19 19.62 15.20 -8.33
C VAL A 19 20.83 14.42 -8.85
N ASP A 20 21.14 14.56 -10.14
CA ASP A 20 22.32 13.93 -10.75
C ASP A 20 23.58 14.74 -10.45
N TYR A 21 24.19 14.50 -9.29
CA TYR A 21 25.35 15.25 -8.79
C TYR A 21 26.58 15.33 -9.73
N THR A 22 26.58 14.64 -10.88
CA THR A 22 27.62 14.77 -11.90
C THR A 22 27.46 16.01 -12.79
N GLU A 23 26.29 16.65 -12.78
CA GLU A 23 25.98 17.87 -13.52
C GLU A 23 25.73 19.08 -12.59
N ASP A 24 25.66 20.28 -13.18
CA ASP A 24 25.28 21.50 -12.48
C ASP A 24 23.79 21.49 -12.11
N HIS A 25 23.46 21.76 -10.85
CA HIS A 25 22.08 21.77 -10.37
C HIS A 25 21.53 23.15 -10.10
N ARG A 26 20.24 23.28 -10.39
CA ARG A 26 19.43 24.42 -9.95
C ARG A 26 18.73 24.06 -8.65
N ILE A 27 18.74 25.01 -7.72
CA ILE A 27 17.91 24.98 -6.53
C ILE A 27 17.10 26.27 -6.47
N GLY A 28 15.80 26.13 -6.23
CA GLY A 28 14.86 27.24 -6.14
C GLY A 28 13.57 26.80 -5.46
N ASP A 29 12.72 27.76 -5.13
CA ASP A 29 11.53 27.52 -4.32
C ASP A 29 10.56 26.51 -4.96
N GLU A 30 10.39 26.53 -6.28
CA GLU A 30 9.54 25.56 -6.99
C GLU A 30 10.08 24.13 -6.91
N ILE A 31 11.40 23.96 -7.03
CA ILE A 31 12.05 22.64 -6.93
C ILE A 31 11.89 22.12 -5.50
N LEU A 32 12.18 22.95 -4.50
CA LEU A 32 12.05 22.57 -3.09
C LEU A 32 10.60 22.28 -2.70
N LYS A 33 9.63 22.97 -3.30
CA LYS A 33 8.21 22.65 -3.12
C LYS A 33 7.88 21.24 -3.64
N GLY A 34 8.38 20.87 -4.82
CA GLY A 34 8.22 19.52 -5.36
C GLY A 34 8.83 18.45 -4.45
N VAL A 35 10.05 18.71 -3.93
CA VAL A 35 10.72 17.82 -2.98
C VAL A 35 9.95 17.74 -1.65
N ALA A 36 9.39 18.85 -1.17
CA ALA A 36 8.55 18.86 0.02
C ALA A 36 7.27 18.03 -0.16
N ASP A 37 6.69 18.02 -1.35
CA ASP A 37 5.54 17.18 -1.68
C ASP A 37 5.91 15.69 -1.69
N GLN A 38 7.08 15.34 -2.28
CA GLN A 38 7.63 13.98 -2.21
C GLN A 38 7.90 13.54 -0.76
N TYR A 39 8.54 14.39 0.04
CA TYR A 39 8.76 14.17 1.46
C TYR A 39 7.45 13.91 2.21
N ARG A 40 6.41 14.71 1.96
CA ARG A 40 5.10 14.56 2.61
C ARG A 40 4.46 13.21 2.29
N LYS A 41 4.60 12.72 1.06
CA LYS A 41 4.10 11.40 0.66
C LYS A 41 4.84 10.29 1.41
N LEU A 42 6.18 10.34 1.46
CA LEU A 42 7.00 9.40 2.25
C LEU A 42 6.61 9.41 3.73
N ARG A 43 6.49 10.59 4.34
CA ARG A 43 6.07 10.74 5.75
C ARG A 43 4.67 10.17 5.98
N ASN A 44 3.75 10.33 5.03
CA ASN A 44 2.41 9.76 5.13
C ASN A 44 2.40 8.23 5.10
N THR A 45 3.31 7.59 4.35
CA THR A 45 3.50 6.14 4.38
C THR A 45 3.89 5.68 5.79
N PHE A 46 4.87 6.32 6.42
CA PHE A 46 5.26 6.01 7.80
C PHE A 46 4.13 6.27 8.81
N ARG A 47 3.38 7.37 8.65
CA ARG A 47 2.22 7.67 9.49
C ARG A 47 1.14 6.59 9.39
N TYR A 48 0.87 6.08 8.19
CA TYR A 48 -0.05 4.96 7.99
C TYR A 48 0.45 3.69 8.69
N LEU A 49 1.73 3.35 8.51
CA LEU A 49 2.34 2.18 9.14
C LEU A 49 2.24 2.24 10.67
N LEU A 50 2.62 3.38 11.28
CA LEU A 50 2.53 3.59 12.72
C LEU A 50 1.10 3.37 13.24
N GLY A 51 0.11 4.00 12.61
CA GLY A 51 -1.30 3.84 13.01
C GLY A 51 -1.83 2.42 12.80
N ALA A 52 -1.48 1.77 11.68
CA ALA A 52 -1.90 0.41 11.38
C ALA A 52 -1.27 -0.64 12.32
N LEU A 53 -0.10 -0.32 12.89
CA LEU A 53 0.66 -1.19 13.78
C LEU A 53 0.45 -0.88 15.27
N GLU A 54 -0.47 0.05 15.60
CA GLU A 54 -0.86 0.31 16.98
C GLU A 54 -1.37 -0.97 17.65
N GLY A 55 -0.76 -1.35 18.77
CA GLY A 55 -1.09 -2.59 19.49
C GLY A 55 -0.68 -3.89 18.78
N PHE A 56 0.09 -3.84 17.69
CA PHE A 56 0.63 -5.05 17.06
C PHE A 56 1.55 -5.79 18.04
N SER A 57 1.33 -7.09 18.20
CA SER A 57 2.16 -7.96 19.04
C SER A 57 2.65 -9.20 18.28
N GLU A 58 3.70 -9.83 18.80
CA GLU A 58 4.24 -11.08 18.23
C GLU A 58 3.20 -12.22 18.17
N ALA A 59 2.20 -12.21 19.05
CA ALA A 59 1.11 -13.18 19.01
C ALA A 59 0.27 -13.10 17.71
N GLU A 60 0.23 -11.92 17.08
CA GLU A 60 -0.45 -11.73 15.78
C GLU A 60 0.39 -12.21 14.61
N ARG A 61 1.72 -12.32 14.74
CA ARG A 61 2.63 -12.60 13.64
C ARG A 61 2.32 -13.94 12.97
N ILE A 62 2.36 -13.95 11.63
CA ILE A 62 2.36 -15.17 10.84
C ILE A 62 3.80 -15.47 10.42
N SER A 63 4.39 -16.54 10.95
CA SER A 63 5.77 -16.94 10.68
C SER A 63 5.95 -17.63 9.33
N ASP A 64 4.94 -18.40 8.90
CA ASP A 64 4.95 -19.06 7.60
C ASP A 64 4.45 -18.13 6.51
N VAL A 65 5.39 -17.55 5.74
CA VAL A 65 5.09 -16.71 4.58
C VAL A 65 4.22 -17.45 3.56
N ALA A 66 4.37 -18.76 3.41
CA ALA A 66 3.58 -19.53 2.45
C ALA A 66 2.09 -19.59 2.83
N ALA A 67 1.77 -19.47 4.12
CA ALA A 67 0.40 -19.42 4.62
C ALA A 67 -0.28 -18.04 4.43
N MET A 68 0.48 -16.99 4.10
CA MET A 68 -0.08 -15.67 3.82
C MET A 68 -0.85 -15.67 2.49
N PRO A 69 -1.91 -14.84 2.35
CA PRO A 69 -2.56 -14.66 1.06
C PRO A 69 -1.57 -14.11 0.03
N GLU A 70 -1.85 -14.35 -1.26
CA GLU A 70 -0.85 -14.13 -2.29
C GLU A 70 -0.47 -12.65 -2.46
N LEU A 71 -1.37 -11.70 -2.20
CA LEU A 71 -1.07 -10.26 -2.26
C LEU A 71 0.03 -9.86 -1.27
N GLU A 72 -0.01 -10.39 -0.05
CA GLU A 72 1.01 -10.16 0.98
C GLU A 72 2.37 -10.71 0.51
N ARG A 73 2.38 -11.93 -0.05
CA ARG A 73 3.59 -12.53 -0.63
C ARG A 73 4.12 -11.74 -1.82
N TYR A 74 3.24 -11.17 -2.63
CA TYR A 74 3.60 -10.31 -3.76
C TYR A 74 4.32 -9.04 -3.29
N VAL A 75 3.80 -8.38 -2.25
CA VAL A 75 4.43 -7.18 -1.66
C VAL A 75 5.81 -7.50 -1.07
N LEU A 76 5.98 -8.66 -0.42
CA LEU A 76 7.30 -9.09 0.06
C LEU A 76 8.28 -9.33 -1.10
N ALA A 77 7.83 -9.88 -2.23
CA ALA A 77 8.67 -10.05 -3.41
C ALA A 77 9.05 -8.70 -4.07
N LEU A 78 8.13 -7.73 -4.09
CA LEU A 78 8.44 -6.36 -4.51
C LEU A 78 9.44 -5.69 -3.56
N LEU A 79 9.28 -5.88 -2.25
CA LEU A 79 10.23 -5.37 -1.24
C LEU A 79 11.62 -5.97 -1.42
N ALA A 80 11.72 -7.26 -1.73
CA ALA A 80 12.99 -7.92 -2.05
C ALA A 80 13.63 -7.39 -3.35
N ARG A 81 12.82 -7.00 -4.34
CA ARG A 81 13.31 -6.30 -5.54
C ARG A 81 13.83 -4.90 -5.19
N LEU A 82 13.12 -4.15 -4.34
CA LEU A 82 13.56 -2.85 -3.85
C LEU A 82 14.89 -2.96 -3.11
N ASP A 83 15.05 -3.91 -2.19
CA ASP A 83 16.31 -4.15 -1.46
C ASP A 83 17.50 -4.30 -2.40
N LYS A 84 17.38 -5.17 -3.41
CA LYS A 84 18.45 -5.36 -4.41
C LYS A 84 18.79 -4.06 -5.14
N THR A 85 17.79 -3.29 -5.54
CA THR A 85 17.97 -1.98 -6.20
C THR A 85 18.69 -1.00 -5.28
N LEU A 86 18.24 -0.85 -4.03
CA LEU A 86 18.83 0.10 -3.08
C LEU A 86 20.24 -0.29 -2.69
N ARG A 87 20.53 -1.57 -2.45
CA ARG A 87 21.89 -2.06 -2.18
C ARG A 87 22.83 -1.74 -3.34
N ARG A 88 22.39 -1.98 -4.58
CA ARG A 88 23.18 -1.66 -5.77
C ARG A 88 23.41 -0.15 -5.89
N ALA A 89 22.36 0.65 -5.73
CA ALA A 89 22.45 2.10 -5.77
C ALA A 89 23.42 2.68 -4.73
N VAL A 90 23.49 2.10 -3.52
CA VAL A 90 24.50 2.49 -2.52
C VAL A 90 25.92 2.17 -2.96
N VAL A 91 26.15 0.97 -3.51
CA VAL A 91 27.49 0.55 -4.00
C VAL A 91 27.95 1.44 -5.15
N ASP A 92 27.04 1.80 -6.04
CA ASP A 92 27.32 2.58 -7.25
C ASP A 92 27.29 4.10 -7.00
N PHE A 93 26.99 4.54 -5.76
CA PHE A 93 26.73 5.94 -5.40
C PHE A 93 25.62 6.60 -6.25
N ASP A 94 24.64 5.83 -6.73
CA ASP A 94 23.48 6.31 -7.48
C ASP A 94 22.32 6.63 -6.53
N PHE A 95 22.48 7.70 -5.75
CA PHE A 95 21.47 8.14 -4.80
C PHE A 95 20.17 8.63 -5.45
N ASN A 96 20.25 9.06 -6.72
CA ASN A 96 19.10 9.48 -7.49
C ASN A 96 18.15 8.31 -7.73
N THR A 97 18.69 7.16 -8.18
CA THR A 97 17.92 5.91 -8.29
C THR A 97 17.46 5.43 -6.92
N TYR A 98 18.29 5.55 -5.87
CA TYR A 98 17.92 5.17 -4.50
C TYR A 98 16.64 5.87 -4.04
N VAL A 99 16.62 7.21 -4.11
CA VAL A 99 15.50 8.03 -3.63
C VAL A 99 14.25 7.81 -4.49
N ARG A 100 14.40 7.71 -5.82
CA ARG A 100 13.28 7.42 -6.72
C ARG A 100 12.66 6.07 -6.42
N ALA A 101 13.45 4.99 -6.39
CA ALA A 101 12.95 3.65 -6.13
C ALA A 101 12.23 3.53 -4.79
N LEU A 102 12.78 4.15 -3.73
CA LEU A 102 12.13 4.17 -2.41
C LEU A 102 10.81 4.94 -2.43
N SER A 103 10.77 6.08 -3.12
CA SER A 103 9.57 6.92 -3.22
C SER A 103 8.47 6.25 -4.05
N ASP A 104 8.84 5.67 -5.18
CA ASP A 104 7.93 4.98 -6.09
C ASP A 104 7.32 3.76 -5.40
N PHE A 105 8.12 2.97 -4.68
CA PHE A 105 7.60 1.86 -3.88
C PHE A 105 6.59 2.32 -2.82
N CYS A 106 6.92 3.37 -2.05
CA CYS A 106 6.00 3.92 -1.06
C CYS A 106 4.70 4.46 -1.66
N ASN A 107 4.76 5.08 -2.84
CA ASN A 107 3.61 5.72 -3.47
C ASN A 107 2.74 4.73 -4.26
N GLU A 108 3.37 4.01 -5.19
CA GLU A 108 2.67 3.20 -6.20
C GLU A 108 2.40 1.79 -5.69
N ASP A 109 3.39 1.16 -5.03
CA ASP A 109 3.23 -0.22 -4.54
C ASP A 109 2.46 -0.30 -3.23
N LEU A 110 2.71 0.64 -2.33
CA LEU A 110 2.08 0.67 -1.02
C LEU A 110 0.82 1.54 -1.02
N SER A 111 0.96 2.86 -1.11
CA SER A 111 -0.17 3.78 -0.87
C SER A 111 -1.31 3.61 -1.88
N ALA A 112 -1.01 3.57 -3.19
CA ALA A 112 -2.00 3.51 -4.26
C ALA A 112 -2.51 2.09 -4.58
N PHE A 113 -1.83 1.07 -4.07
CA PHE A 113 -2.13 -0.32 -4.36
C PHE A 113 -2.37 -1.13 -3.08
N PHE A 114 -1.31 -1.57 -2.39
CA PHE A 114 -1.46 -2.53 -1.30
C PHE A 114 -2.31 -2.00 -0.14
N PHE A 115 -2.01 -0.79 0.34
CA PHE A 115 -2.74 -0.18 1.44
C PHE A 115 -4.18 0.11 1.06
N ASP A 116 -4.43 0.56 -0.16
CA ASP A 116 -5.79 0.88 -0.61
C ASP A 116 -6.67 -0.36 -0.70
N ILE A 117 -6.12 -1.46 -1.22
CA ILE A 117 -6.80 -2.76 -1.29
C ILE A 117 -7.09 -3.30 0.13
N ARG A 118 -6.15 -3.17 1.06
CA ARG A 118 -6.23 -3.79 2.40
C ARG A 118 -6.79 -2.90 3.52
N LYS A 119 -7.04 -1.60 3.29
CA LYS A 119 -7.66 -0.69 4.27
C LYS A 119 -8.93 -1.29 4.87
N ASP A 120 -9.80 -1.83 4.02
CA ASP A 120 -11.05 -2.43 4.45
C ASP A 120 -10.82 -3.64 5.36
N CYS A 121 -9.87 -4.52 5.02
CA CYS A 121 -9.48 -5.66 5.85
C CYS A 121 -8.96 -5.19 7.22
N LEU A 122 -8.06 -4.20 7.24
CA LEU A 122 -7.48 -3.68 8.49
C LEU A 122 -8.54 -3.12 9.45
N TYR A 123 -9.54 -2.42 8.92
CA TYR A 123 -10.55 -1.70 9.71
C TYR A 123 -11.81 -2.53 10.03
N CYS A 124 -12.16 -3.47 9.17
CA CYS A 124 -13.45 -4.17 9.26
C CYS A 124 -13.34 -5.62 9.71
N ASP A 125 -12.22 -6.31 9.44
CA ASP A 125 -12.07 -7.70 9.85
C ASP A 125 -11.71 -7.80 11.34
N ALA A 126 -12.03 -8.94 11.97
CA ALA A 126 -11.77 -9.18 13.38
C ALA A 126 -10.26 -9.25 13.68
N PRO A 127 -9.79 -8.92 14.89
CA PRO A 127 -8.36 -8.95 15.23
C PRO A 127 -7.67 -10.30 14.96
N ALA A 128 -8.38 -11.41 15.19
CA ALA A 128 -7.87 -12.77 15.00
C ALA A 128 -7.95 -13.27 13.54
N ASP A 129 -8.58 -12.50 12.64
CA ASP A 129 -8.74 -12.89 11.23
C ASP A 129 -7.37 -13.14 10.57
N PRO A 130 -7.15 -14.30 9.92
CA PRO A 130 -5.87 -14.64 9.33
C PRO A 130 -5.40 -13.66 8.25
N ARG A 131 -6.31 -13.08 7.46
CA ARG A 131 -5.97 -12.10 6.42
C ARG A 131 -5.55 -10.79 7.07
N ARG A 132 -6.26 -10.32 8.10
CA ARG A 132 -5.85 -9.12 8.86
C ARG A 132 -4.49 -9.31 9.51
N ARG A 133 -4.24 -10.46 10.13
CA ARG A 133 -2.95 -10.80 10.74
C ARG A 133 -1.80 -10.88 9.72
N ALA A 134 -2.05 -11.47 8.55
CA ALA A 134 -1.09 -11.50 7.45
C ALA A 134 -0.73 -10.09 6.99
N TYR A 135 -1.73 -9.23 6.77
CA TYR A 135 -1.54 -7.84 6.39
C TYR A 135 -0.67 -7.09 7.41
N ARG A 136 -1.04 -7.14 8.71
CA ARG A 136 -0.27 -6.49 9.77
C ARG A 136 1.15 -7.04 9.93
N THR A 137 1.36 -8.34 9.70
CA THR A 137 2.69 -8.96 9.67
C THR A 137 3.57 -8.37 8.56
N VAL A 138 3.00 -8.18 7.36
CA VAL A 138 3.72 -7.52 6.26
C VAL A 138 3.95 -6.03 6.54
N LEU A 139 2.99 -5.32 7.13
CA LEU A 139 3.17 -3.93 7.53
C LEU A 139 4.31 -3.77 8.55
N ASP A 140 4.43 -4.70 9.50
CA ASP A 140 5.52 -4.71 10.47
C ASP A 140 6.89 -4.92 9.79
N THR A 141 6.96 -5.87 8.86
CA THR A 141 8.16 -6.10 8.03
C THR A 141 8.51 -4.84 7.23
N LEU A 142 7.53 -4.22 6.59
CA LEU A 142 7.69 -2.98 5.83
C LEU A 142 8.17 -1.83 6.73
N PHE A 143 7.64 -1.69 7.94
CA PHE A 143 8.08 -0.67 8.89
C PHE A 143 9.58 -0.80 9.17
N HIS A 144 10.02 -2.01 9.56
CA HIS A 144 11.43 -2.25 9.88
C HIS A 144 12.34 -1.97 8.70
N VAL A 145 11.98 -2.44 7.50
CA VAL A 145 12.77 -2.28 6.28
C VAL A 145 12.82 -0.81 5.85
N LEU A 146 11.66 -0.16 5.70
CA LEU A 146 11.55 1.17 5.11
C LEU A 146 12.15 2.25 6.01
N VAL A 147 12.01 2.17 7.35
CA VAL A 147 12.58 3.18 8.25
C VAL A 147 14.12 3.17 8.17
N ARG A 148 14.73 1.99 8.02
CA ARG A 148 16.18 1.83 7.85
C ARG A 148 16.66 2.23 6.46
N TYR A 149 15.86 2.01 5.41
CA TYR A 149 16.16 2.54 4.08
C TYR A 149 16.01 4.06 4.00
N ALA A 150 15.09 4.64 4.77
CA ALA A 150 14.94 6.08 4.84
C ALA A 150 16.04 6.74 5.68
N ALA A 151 16.61 6.05 6.67
CA ALA A 151 17.57 6.62 7.62
C ALA A 151 18.77 7.35 6.97
N PRO A 152 19.44 6.84 5.92
CA PRO A 152 20.52 7.57 5.25
C PRO A 152 20.07 8.86 4.55
N VAL A 153 18.78 8.96 4.18
CA VAL A 153 18.21 10.07 3.41
C VAL A 153 17.56 11.09 4.35
N LEU A 154 16.60 10.64 5.16
CA LEU A 154 15.72 11.41 6.04
C LEU A 154 16.11 11.18 7.50
N VAL A 155 17.30 11.64 7.89
CA VAL A 155 17.93 11.27 9.17
C VAL A 155 17.10 11.63 10.39
N TYR A 156 16.40 12.76 10.37
CA TYR A 156 15.58 13.20 11.50
C TYR A 156 14.23 12.47 11.51
N THR A 157 13.58 12.36 10.35
CA THR A 157 12.28 11.72 10.22
C THR A 157 12.36 10.23 10.50
N ALA A 158 13.43 9.55 10.08
CA ALA A 158 13.61 8.13 10.37
C ALA A 158 13.77 7.88 11.87
N GLU A 159 14.53 8.73 12.58
CA GLU A 159 14.67 8.65 14.04
C GLU A 159 13.32 8.93 14.73
N GLU A 160 12.61 9.99 14.32
CA GLU A 160 11.28 10.33 14.85
C GLU A 160 10.29 9.15 14.68
N VAL A 161 10.24 8.55 13.49
CA VAL A 161 9.36 7.41 13.19
C VAL A 161 9.74 6.19 14.02
N TRP A 162 11.03 5.90 14.17
CA TRP A 162 11.53 4.78 14.96
C TRP A 162 11.19 4.94 16.45
N GLN A 163 11.52 6.09 17.04
CA GLN A 163 11.27 6.40 18.45
C GLN A 163 9.76 6.50 18.77
N SER A 164 8.93 6.85 17.78
CA SER A 164 7.47 6.83 17.96
C SER A 164 6.92 5.42 18.23
N ARG A 165 7.59 4.37 17.73
CA ARG A 165 7.18 2.98 17.96
C ARG A 165 8.01 2.29 19.04
N TYR A 166 9.28 2.68 19.19
CA TYR A 166 10.23 2.08 20.12
C TYR A 166 10.94 3.17 20.95
N PRO A 167 10.23 3.86 21.87
CA PRO A 167 10.73 5.04 22.58
C PRO A 167 11.91 4.77 23.52
N ASP A 168 12.06 3.52 23.98
CA ASP A 168 13.14 3.09 24.87
C ASP A 168 14.30 2.41 24.13
N SER A 169 14.27 2.40 22.80
CA SER A 169 15.31 1.77 21.98
C SER A 169 16.42 2.74 21.59
N ASP A 170 17.59 2.17 21.28
CA ASP A 170 18.66 2.91 20.63
C ASP A 170 18.24 3.45 19.26
N SER A 171 19.05 4.36 18.72
CA SER A 171 18.79 5.04 17.45
C SER A 171 18.66 4.09 16.26
N VAL A 172 17.76 4.43 15.32
CA VAL A 172 17.62 3.70 14.05
C VAL A 172 18.91 3.69 13.24
N HIS A 173 19.76 4.70 13.44
CA HIS A 173 21.04 4.85 12.76
C HIS A 173 22.10 3.84 13.20
N LEU A 174 21.84 3.07 14.26
CA LEU A 174 22.70 1.99 14.74
C LEU A 174 22.24 0.61 14.23
N LEU A 175 21.17 0.56 13.43
CA LEU A 175 20.56 -0.69 12.97
C LEU A 175 21.01 -1.04 11.56
N GLU A 176 21.28 -2.32 11.35
CA GLU A 176 21.56 -2.87 10.02
C GLU A 176 20.27 -3.06 9.22
N TRP A 177 20.41 -3.11 7.88
CA TRP A 177 19.29 -3.44 7.00
C TRP A 177 18.84 -4.89 7.26
N PRO A 178 17.55 -5.12 7.54
CA PRO A 178 17.07 -6.40 7.99
C PRO A 178 16.97 -7.37 6.81
N GLU A 179 16.90 -8.65 7.11
CA GLU A 179 16.55 -9.66 6.11
C GLU A 179 15.07 -9.56 5.74
N ILE A 180 14.78 -9.71 4.44
CA ILE A 180 13.41 -9.73 3.94
C ILE A 180 12.98 -11.20 3.82
N PRO A 181 11.83 -11.60 4.41
CA PRO A 181 11.32 -12.94 4.26
C PRO A 181 11.13 -13.31 2.79
N ALA A 182 11.65 -14.47 2.39
CA ALA A 182 11.53 -14.94 1.03
C ALA A 182 10.07 -15.27 0.68
N ALA A 183 9.57 -14.68 -0.40
CA ALA A 183 8.25 -14.96 -0.93
C ALA A 183 8.36 -15.41 -2.39
N SER A 184 7.75 -16.55 -2.72
CA SER A 184 7.68 -17.06 -4.08
C SER A 184 6.36 -16.66 -4.71
N VAL A 185 6.42 -15.81 -5.72
CA VAL A 185 5.27 -15.37 -6.54
C VAL A 185 5.70 -15.21 -7.99
N ASP A 186 4.75 -15.39 -8.91
CA ASP A 186 4.97 -15.08 -10.32
C ASP A 186 4.76 -13.58 -10.56
N LEU A 187 5.86 -12.82 -10.56
CA LEU A 187 5.82 -11.37 -10.76
C LEU A 187 5.24 -10.98 -12.14
N SER A 188 5.51 -11.76 -13.18
CA SER A 188 4.99 -11.46 -14.53
C SER A 188 3.47 -11.57 -14.60
N ARG A 189 2.91 -12.54 -13.87
CA ARG A 189 1.46 -12.69 -13.71
C ARG A 189 0.84 -11.52 -12.95
N TRP A 190 1.52 -11.03 -11.93
CA TRP A 190 1.07 -9.84 -11.19
C TRP A 190 1.22 -8.55 -12.01
N ASP A 191 2.24 -8.43 -12.85
CA ASP A 191 2.37 -7.30 -13.78
C ASP A 191 1.19 -7.25 -14.77
N ALA A 192 0.79 -8.41 -15.31
CA ALA A 192 -0.42 -8.52 -16.15
C ALA A 192 -1.71 -8.16 -15.37
N LEU A 193 -1.81 -8.55 -14.10
CA LEU A 193 -2.93 -8.21 -13.24
C LEU A 193 -2.98 -6.69 -12.94
N ARG A 194 -1.83 -6.06 -12.69
CA ARG A 194 -1.73 -4.61 -12.47
C ARG A 194 -2.13 -3.84 -13.71
N ALA A 195 -1.66 -4.25 -14.89
CA ALA A 195 -2.11 -3.69 -16.15
C ALA A 195 -3.63 -3.84 -16.38
N LEU A 196 -4.22 -4.97 -15.97
CA LEU A 196 -5.68 -5.12 -16.01
C LEU A 196 -6.38 -4.17 -15.03
N ARG A 197 -5.89 -4.05 -13.79
CA ARG A 197 -6.42 -3.11 -12.79
C ARG A 197 -6.41 -1.68 -13.30
N ASP A 198 -5.32 -1.27 -13.94
CA ASP A 198 -5.18 0.10 -14.46
C ASP A 198 -6.22 0.38 -15.56
N ARG A 199 -6.43 -0.56 -16.49
CA ARG A 199 -7.50 -0.45 -17.50
C ARG A 199 -8.89 -0.40 -16.88
N VAL A 200 -9.15 -1.19 -15.83
CA VAL A 200 -10.44 -1.13 -15.11
C VAL A 200 -10.63 0.23 -14.46
N ASN A 201 -9.60 0.75 -13.77
CA ASN A 201 -9.66 2.07 -13.13
C ASN A 201 -9.87 3.20 -14.15
N GLU A 202 -9.18 3.14 -15.29
CA GLU A 202 -9.35 4.08 -16.40
C GLU A 202 -10.80 4.05 -16.94
N ALA A 203 -11.36 2.85 -17.11
CA ALA A 203 -12.73 2.70 -17.60
C ALA A 203 -13.81 3.09 -16.55
N ILE A 204 -13.47 3.07 -15.25
CA ILE A 204 -14.31 3.60 -14.15
C ILE A 204 -14.37 5.14 -14.17
N GLU A 205 -13.29 5.80 -14.61
CA GLU A 205 -13.13 7.25 -14.46
C GLU A 205 -14.17 8.11 -15.19
N PRO A 206 -14.63 7.77 -16.42
CA PRO A 206 -15.75 8.47 -17.05
C PRO A 206 -17.03 8.47 -16.21
N LEU A 207 -17.37 7.33 -15.58
CA LEU A 207 -18.57 7.24 -14.73
C LEU A 207 -18.45 8.10 -13.46
N ARG A 208 -17.24 8.26 -12.93
CA ARG A 208 -16.97 9.19 -11.81
C ARG A 208 -17.11 10.64 -12.24
N ARG A 209 -16.53 11.00 -13.40
CA ARG A 209 -16.61 12.35 -13.99
C ARG A 209 -18.05 12.77 -14.25
N ASP A 210 -18.86 11.84 -14.77
CA ASP A 210 -20.28 12.04 -15.05
C ASP A 210 -21.17 11.92 -13.79
N LYS A 211 -20.55 11.68 -12.62
CA LYS A 211 -21.22 11.52 -11.32
C LYS A 211 -22.24 10.37 -11.28
N ALA A 212 -22.12 9.41 -12.21
CA ALA A 212 -22.92 8.20 -12.22
C ALA A 212 -22.57 7.30 -11.03
N ILE A 213 -21.30 7.27 -10.64
CA ILE A 213 -20.79 6.63 -9.42
C ILE A 213 -19.90 7.58 -8.63
N ARG A 214 -19.79 7.38 -7.32
CA ARG A 214 -18.92 8.20 -6.44
C ARG A 214 -17.63 7.49 -6.04
N SER A 215 -17.64 6.16 -6.03
CA SER A 215 -16.50 5.34 -5.61
C SER A 215 -16.37 4.10 -6.48
N GLY A 216 -15.19 3.46 -6.47
CA GLY A 216 -14.99 2.18 -7.15
C GLY A 216 -15.94 1.10 -6.63
N LEU A 217 -16.26 1.13 -5.33
CA LEU A 217 -17.17 0.19 -4.67
C LEU A 217 -18.61 0.23 -5.20
N GLU A 218 -18.98 1.24 -5.99
CA GLU A 218 -20.29 1.31 -6.68
C GLU A 218 -20.24 0.70 -8.09
N ALA A 219 -19.07 0.32 -8.59
CA ALA A 219 -18.89 -0.25 -9.92
C ALA A 219 -19.05 -1.77 -9.92
N MET A 220 -19.87 -2.29 -10.82
CA MET A 220 -19.86 -3.69 -11.26
C MET A 220 -19.05 -3.77 -12.55
N VAL A 221 -18.01 -4.60 -12.55
CA VAL A 221 -17.06 -4.71 -13.65
C VAL A 221 -17.20 -6.08 -14.31
N SER A 222 -17.39 -6.06 -15.62
CA SER A 222 -17.33 -7.24 -16.48
C SER A 222 -16.03 -7.17 -17.27
N VAL A 223 -15.13 -8.14 -17.09
CA VAL A 223 -13.85 -8.20 -17.80
C VAL A 223 -13.80 -9.40 -18.74
N PRO A 224 -13.17 -9.29 -19.92
CA PRO A 224 -12.98 -10.44 -20.82
C PRO A 224 -12.18 -11.56 -20.15
N ALA A 225 -12.60 -12.81 -20.32
CA ALA A 225 -11.90 -13.98 -19.76
C ALA A 225 -10.41 -14.02 -20.13
N SER A 226 -10.11 -13.68 -21.39
CA SER A 226 -8.75 -13.64 -21.94
C SER A 226 -7.85 -12.58 -21.32
N ALA A 227 -8.43 -11.57 -20.65
CA ALA A 227 -7.68 -10.51 -19.99
C ALA A 227 -7.30 -10.87 -18.54
N ILE A 228 -7.97 -11.85 -17.91
CA ILE A 228 -7.71 -12.26 -16.53
C ILE A 228 -6.49 -13.21 -16.51
N PRO A 229 -5.42 -12.89 -15.76
CA PRO A 229 -4.31 -13.82 -15.57
C PRO A 229 -4.77 -15.09 -14.82
N PRO A 230 -4.20 -16.27 -15.12
CA PRO A 230 -4.66 -17.53 -14.56
C PRO A 230 -4.58 -17.55 -13.02
N GLY A 231 -5.52 -18.23 -12.37
CA GLY A 231 -5.52 -18.42 -10.91
C GLY A 231 -6.11 -17.28 -10.08
N PHE A 232 -6.61 -16.20 -10.70
CA PHE A 232 -7.39 -15.18 -9.99
C PHE A 232 -8.89 -15.44 -10.10
N ALA A 233 -9.53 -15.73 -8.97
CA ALA A 233 -10.97 -15.83 -8.88
C ALA A 233 -11.63 -14.44 -8.88
N ASN A 234 -12.88 -14.36 -9.35
CA ASN A 234 -13.68 -13.13 -9.39
C ASN A 234 -13.75 -12.41 -8.03
N ALA A 235 -13.83 -13.16 -6.92
CA ALA A 235 -13.85 -12.58 -5.57
C ALA A 235 -12.52 -11.86 -5.24
N ALA A 236 -11.38 -12.45 -5.63
CA ALA A 236 -10.08 -11.82 -5.45
C ALA A 236 -9.95 -10.56 -6.33
N LEU A 237 -10.40 -10.62 -7.58
CA LEU A 237 -10.41 -9.45 -8.47
C LEU A 237 -11.29 -8.31 -7.93
N THR A 238 -12.45 -8.64 -7.35
CA THR A 238 -13.35 -7.67 -6.72
C THR A 238 -12.65 -6.88 -5.62
N GLU A 239 -11.86 -7.57 -4.80
CA GLU A 239 -11.05 -6.95 -3.76
C GLU A 239 -9.88 -6.14 -4.34
N LEU A 240 -9.12 -6.71 -5.27
CA LEU A 240 -7.95 -6.08 -5.89
C LEU A 240 -8.28 -4.81 -6.68
N PHE A 241 -9.46 -4.77 -7.30
CA PHE A 241 -9.93 -3.61 -8.08
C PHE A 241 -10.75 -2.63 -7.23
N ILE A 242 -11.09 -2.99 -5.99
CA ILE A 242 -11.87 -2.16 -5.06
C ILE A 242 -13.22 -1.77 -5.69
N THR A 243 -13.95 -2.80 -6.12
CA THR A 243 -15.24 -2.67 -6.83
C THR A 243 -16.38 -3.40 -6.11
N SER A 244 -17.64 -3.16 -6.48
CA SER A 244 -18.78 -3.92 -5.94
C SER A 244 -18.69 -5.40 -6.32
N THR A 245 -18.40 -5.69 -7.60
CA THR A 245 -18.30 -7.06 -8.11
C THR A 245 -17.47 -7.07 -9.38
N VAL A 246 -16.67 -8.11 -9.56
CA VAL A 246 -16.03 -8.45 -10.84
C VAL A 246 -16.64 -9.74 -11.39
N LYS A 247 -17.01 -9.75 -12.67
CA LYS A 247 -17.44 -10.93 -13.41
C LYS A 247 -16.61 -11.12 -14.66
N CYS A 248 -16.52 -12.36 -15.09
CA CYS A 248 -15.92 -12.75 -16.35
C CYS A 248 -16.97 -12.68 -17.47
N SER A 249 -16.60 -12.11 -18.62
CA SER A 249 -17.43 -12.07 -19.83
C SER A 249 -16.81 -12.87 -20.96
N ASP A 250 -17.67 -13.51 -21.74
CA ASP A 250 -17.32 -14.17 -23.00
C ASP A 250 -17.42 -13.22 -24.20
N SER A 251 -18.00 -12.02 -24.03
CA SER A 251 -18.27 -11.06 -25.12
C SER A 251 -17.04 -10.31 -25.63
N GLY A 252 -15.86 -10.51 -25.04
CA GLY A 252 -14.59 -9.88 -25.47
C GLY A 252 -14.39 -8.42 -25.04
N ASP A 253 -15.47 -7.72 -24.66
CA ASP A 253 -15.44 -6.32 -24.25
C ASP A 253 -15.50 -6.15 -22.71
N MET A 254 -14.87 -5.07 -22.21
CA MET A 254 -14.98 -4.65 -20.82
C MET A 254 -16.21 -3.75 -20.65
N GLU A 255 -17.05 -4.05 -19.66
CA GLU A 255 -18.24 -3.26 -19.34
C GLU A 255 -18.25 -2.87 -17.86
N ILE A 256 -18.62 -1.62 -17.57
CA ILE A 256 -18.74 -1.12 -16.21
C ILE A 256 -20.12 -0.50 -16.05
N THR A 257 -20.84 -0.96 -15.04
CA THR A 257 -22.15 -0.46 -14.67
C THR A 257 -22.21 -0.13 -13.19
N ARG A 258 -23.21 0.66 -12.79
CA ARG A 258 -23.46 0.93 -11.38
C ARG A 258 -24.17 -0.26 -10.74
N THR A 259 -23.71 -0.67 -9.56
CA THR A 259 -24.36 -1.69 -8.74
C THR A 259 -25.72 -1.25 -8.23
N THR A 260 -26.65 -2.20 -8.11
CA THR A 260 -27.94 -2.02 -7.44
C THR A 260 -27.92 -2.51 -5.99
N HIS A 261 -26.80 -3.08 -5.54
CA HIS A 261 -26.65 -3.57 -4.17
C HIS A 261 -26.58 -2.42 -3.16
N HIS A 262 -27.12 -2.65 -1.97
CA HIS A 262 -27.10 -1.69 -0.87
C HIS A 262 -25.72 -1.58 -0.22
N LYS A 263 -25.42 -0.38 0.28
CA LYS A 263 -24.14 -0.06 0.92
C LYS A 263 -24.11 -0.53 2.38
N CYS A 264 -23.13 -1.36 2.73
CA CYS A 264 -22.88 -1.73 4.11
C CYS A 264 -22.47 -0.50 4.97
N GLY A 265 -23.10 -0.33 6.14
CA GLY A 265 -22.84 0.81 7.04
C GLY A 265 -21.43 0.89 7.61
N ARG A 266 -20.72 -0.26 7.69
CA ARG A 266 -19.36 -0.35 8.27
C ARG A 266 -18.27 -0.41 7.21
N CYS A 267 -18.27 -1.44 6.36
CA CYS A 267 -17.22 -1.63 5.35
C CYS A 267 -17.44 -0.87 4.04
N TRP A 268 -18.60 -0.25 3.86
CA TRP A 268 -18.98 0.50 2.67
C TRP A 268 -19.01 -0.29 1.36
N ARG A 269 -18.81 -1.61 1.41
CA ARG A 269 -19.01 -2.49 0.25
C ARG A 269 -20.49 -2.55 -0.11
N HIS A 270 -20.76 -2.63 -1.40
CA HIS A 270 -22.10 -2.85 -1.95
C HIS A 270 -22.30 -4.34 -2.22
N LEU A 271 -23.14 -5.00 -1.41
CA LEU A 271 -23.24 -6.46 -1.36
C LEU A 271 -24.71 -6.92 -1.43
N PRO A 272 -25.01 -8.06 -2.10
CA PRO A 272 -26.38 -8.57 -2.23
C PRO A 272 -27.08 -8.86 -0.90
N GLU A 273 -26.34 -9.27 0.12
CA GLU A 273 -26.87 -9.62 1.43
C GLU A 273 -27.21 -8.41 2.32
N VAL A 274 -26.84 -7.19 1.92
CA VAL A 274 -27.18 -5.97 2.66
C VAL A 274 -28.62 -5.59 2.34
N ALA A 275 -29.49 -5.61 3.35
CA ALA A 275 -30.93 -5.41 3.17
C ALA A 275 -31.30 -3.97 2.75
N GLU A 276 -30.62 -2.97 3.30
CA GLU A 276 -30.82 -1.55 2.99
C GLU A 276 -29.53 -0.74 3.25
N ASP A 277 -29.44 0.47 2.69
CA ASP A 277 -28.26 1.32 2.87
C ASP A 277 -28.04 1.63 4.36
N GLY A 278 -26.86 1.29 4.87
CA GLY A 278 -26.51 1.47 6.28
C GLY A 278 -26.65 0.19 7.13
N ALA A 279 -27.38 -0.82 6.66
CA ALA A 279 -27.37 -2.14 7.29
C ALA A 279 -25.98 -2.78 7.22
N LEU A 280 -25.69 -3.73 8.10
CA LEU A 280 -24.41 -4.44 8.11
C LEU A 280 -24.46 -5.64 7.15
N CYS A 281 -23.32 -5.97 6.55
CA CYS A 281 -23.15 -7.26 5.88
C CYS A 281 -22.70 -8.32 6.89
N GLY A 282 -22.92 -9.60 6.58
CA GLY A 282 -22.62 -10.71 7.50
C GLY A 282 -21.19 -10.70 8.05
N ARG A 283 -20.19 -10.40 7.20
CA ARG A 283 -18.79 -10.25 7.63
C ARG A 283 -18.62 -9.19 8.73
N CYS A 284 -19.29 -8.04 8.58
CA CYS A 284 -19.20 -6.95 9.54
C CYS A 284 -19.92 -7.28 10.86
N GLU A 285 -21.04 -8.00 10.78
CA GLU A 285 -21.77 -8.50 11.96
C GLU A 285 -20.92 -9.50 12.75
N GLU A 286 -20.36 -10.51 12.06
CA GLU A 286 -19.49 -11.52 12.67
C GLU A 286 -18.27 -10.89 13.34
N ALA A 287 -17.62 -9.92 12.68
CA ALA A 287 -16.46 -9.25 13.23
C ALA A 287 -16.79 -8.42 14.48
N LEU A 288 -17.98 -7.81 14.57
CA LEU A 288 -18.41 -7.10 15.77
C LEU A 288 -18.72 -8.07 16.91
N ALA A 289 -19.40 -9.18 16.63
CA ALA A 289 -19.71 -10.21 17.63
C ALA A 289 -18.42 -10.80 18.26
N GLN A 290 -17.36 -10.99 17.47
CA GLN A 290 -16.06 -11.45 17.98
C GLN A 290 -15.38 -10.43 18.90
N VAL A 291 -15.52 -9.13 18.62
CA VAL A 291 -14.95 -8.08 19.48
C VAL A 291 -15.74 -7.96 20.79
N GLU A 292 -17.07 -8.04 20.73
CA GLU A 292 -17.93 -8.00 21.92
C GLU A 292 -17.70 -9.19 22.85
N SER A 293 -17.47 -10.39 22.29
CA SER A 293 -17.19 -11.60 23.08
C SER A 293 -15.79 -11.64 23.70
N ALA A 294 -14.86 -10.80 23.21
CA ALA A 294 -13.49 -10.70 23.74
C ALA A 294 -13.32 -9.57 24.78
N ALA A 295 -14.32 -8.71 24.95
CA ALA A 295 -14.35 -7.59 25.90
C ALA A 295 -15.00 -8.00 27.23
#